data_AF-A0A819XFF4-F1
#
_entry.id   AF-A0A819XFF4-F1
#
_cell.length_a   1.000
_cell.length_b   1.000
_cell.length_c   1.000
_cell.angle_alpha   90.00
_cell.angle_beta   90.00
_cell.angle_gamma   90.00
#
_symmetry.space_group_name_H-M   'P 1'
#
loop_
_entity.id
_entity.type
_entity.pdbx_description
1 polymer ?
#
loop_
_entity_poly.entity_id
_entity_poly.type
_entity_poly.pdbx_seq_one_letter_code
_entity_poly.pdbx_strand_id
1 'polypeptide(L)'
;MWGFRPSLNRNLSRILHYKIHDQTLIKRFDGIYDQAFLRKHVWPFERQSAVAHDTFLCKRDFGHISRPFPTQRPSAYETNCVVGCSRPCCGHGILSFEQCPIECRPKDHPEWLYC
;
A
#
# COMPACT_ATOMS: atom_id res chain seq x y z
N MET A 1 1.04 4.71 0.45
CA MET A 1 -0.16 5.59 0.47
C MET A 1 -1.19 5.07 -0.55
N TRP A 2 -2.49 5.16 -0.27
CA TRP A 2 -3.55 4.58 -1.10
C TRP A 2 -4.54 5.67 -1.55
N GLY A 3 -5.01 5.58 -2.79
CA GLY A 3 -5.94 6.52 -3.39
C GLY A 3 -7.23 5.82 -3.81
N PHE A 4 -8.36 6.45 -3.54
CA PHE A 4 -9.67 5.99 -4.00
C PHE A 4 -10.17 6.93 -5.10
N ARG A 5 -10.74 6.38 -6.17
CA ARG A 5 -11.34 7.15 -7.28
C ARG A 5 -12.87 7.02 -7.24
N PRO A 6 -13.60 7.93 -6.56
CA PRO A 6 -15.04 7.84 -6.39
C PRO A 6 -15.86 7.64 -7.67
N SER A 7 -15.38 8.19 -8.79
CA SER A 7 -16.06 8.09 -10.08
C SER A 7 -16.21 6.66 -10.59
N LEU A 8 -15.30 5.74 -10.20
CA LEU A 8 -15.34 4.34 -10.61
C LEU A 8 -16.24 3.48 -9.72
N ASN A 9 -16.52 3.91 -8.48
CA ASN A 9 -17.38 3.18 -7.56
C ASN A 9 -18.13 4.13 -6.61
N ARG A 10 -19.18 4.79 -7.14
CA ARG A 10 -19.97 5.77 -6.39
C ARG A 10 -20.69 5.17 -5.18
N ASN A 11 -21.11 3.91 -5.27
CA ASN A 11 -21.77 3.20 -4.17
C ASN A 11 -20.82 3.02 -2.99
N LEU A 12 -19.60 2.53 -3.24
CA LEU A 12 -18.59 2.42 -2.21
C LEU A 12 -18.20 3.79 -1.65
N SER A 13 -18.04 4.79 -2.51
CA SER A 13 -17.77 6.17 -2.09
C SER A 13 -18.80 6.66 -1.07
N ARG A 14 -20.09 6.40 -1.32
CA ARG A 14 -21.18 6.79 -0.42
C ARG A 14 -21.11 6.04 0.91
N ILE A 15 -20.84 4.73 0.88
CA ILE A 15 -20.71 3.91 2.10
C ILE A 15 -19.55 4.42 2.96
N LEU A 16 -18.38 4.64 2.35
CA LEU A 16 -17.20 5.16 3.04
C LEU A 16 -17.44 6.56 3.58
N HIS A 17 -18.07 7.44 2.81
CA HIS A 17 -18.45 8.79 3.24
C HIS A 17 -19.31 8.76 4.50
N TYR A 18 -20.37 7.95 4.53
CA TYR A 18 -21.22 7.84 5.72
C TYR A 18 -20.46 7.31 6.94
N LYS A 19 -19.54 6.35 6.77
CA LYS A 19 -18.72 5.84 7.88
C LYS A 19 -17.74 6.89 8.41
N ILE A 20 -17.08 7.64 7.53
CA ILE A 20 -16.08 8.65 7.90
C ILE A 20 -16.74 9.85 8.59
N HIS A 21 -17.99 10.17 8.27
CA HIS A 21 -18.71 11.29 8.89
C HIS A 21 -19.63 10.88 10.05
N ASP A 22 -19.72 9.59 10.39
CA ASP A 22 -20.41 9.13 11.58
C ASP A 22 -19.60 9.51 12.84
N GLN A 23 -20.00 10.61 13.48
CA GLN A 23 -19.36 11.13 14.69
C GLN A 23 -19.37 10.14 15.86
N THR A 24 -20.42 9.33 15.98
CA THR A 24 -20.54 8.28 16.99
C THR A 24 -19.54 7.15 16.77
N LEU A 25 -19.24 6.83 15.51
CA LEU A 25 -18.22 5.87 15.13
C LEU A 25 -16.81 6.45 15.30
N ILE A 26 -16.57 7.65 14.75
CA ILE A 26 -15.27 8.32 14.74
C ILE A 26 -14.78 8.57 16.16
N LYS A 27 -15.63 9.00 17.10
CA LYS A 27 -15.22 9.22 18.50
C LYS A 27 -14.59 8.00 19.20
N ARG A 28 -14.79 6.79 18.66
CA ARG A 28 -14.17 5.55 19.18
C ARG A 28 -12.71 5.37 18.72
N PHE A 29 -12.32 6.08 17.69
CA PHE A 29 -10.97 6.13 17.14
C PHE A 29 -10.52 7.58 17.34
N ASP A 30 -9.76 7.85 18.40
CA ASP A 30 -9.18 9.18 18.57
C ASP A 30 -8.36 9.60 17.31
N GLY A 31 -7.97 10.87 17.22
CA GLY A 31 -7.24 11.38 16.06
C GLY A 31 -5.89 10.70 15.77
N ILE A 32 -5.43 9.79 16.63
CA ILE A 32 -4.16 9.05 16.54
C ILE A 32 -4.40 7.62 15.98
N TYR A 33 -5.65 7.14 15.96
CA TYR A 33 -6.03 5.81 15.47
C TYR A 33 -6.63 5.79 14.06
N ASP A 34 -6.26 6.75 13.21
CA ASP A 34 -6.69 6.81 11.81
C ASP A 34 -6.38 5.49 11.07
N GLN A 35 -5.20 4.93 11.24
CA GLN A 35 -4.79 3.67 10.62
C GLN A 35 -5.64 2.49 11.11
N ALA A 36 -6.04 2.47 12.38
CA ALA A 36 -6.90 1.42 12.93
C ALA A 36 -8.33 1.54 12.38
N PHE A 37 -8.85 2.76 12.26
CA PHE A 37 -10.14 3.02 11.61
C PHE A 37 -10.11 2.55 10.16
N LEU A 38 -9.11 2.98 9.39
CA LEU A 38 -8.97 2.64 7.99
C LEU A 38 -8.86 1.12 7.78
N ARG A 39 -8.06 0.43 8.60
CA ARG A 39 -7.94 -1.04 8.57
C ARG A 39 -9.26 -1.75 8.87
N LYS A 40 -10.08 -1.23 9.79
CA LYS A 40 -11.32 -1.88 10.23
C LYS A 40 -12.52 -1.55 9.33
N HIS A 41 -12.58 -0.33 8.81
CA HIS A 41 -13.79 0.22 8.18
C HIS A 41 -13.65 0.52 6.68
N VAL A 42 -12.42 0.67 6.17
CA VAL A 42 -12.18 1.00 4.75
C VAL A 42 -11.55 -0.19 4.02
N TRP A 43 -10.48 -0.76 4.57
CA TRP A 43 -9.71 -1.85 3.94
C TRP A 43 -10.53 -3.07 3.49
N PRO A 44 -11.57 -3.54 4.22
CA PRO A 44 -12.38 -4.67 3.78
C PRO A 44 -13.05 -4.44 2.42
N PHE A 45 -13.34 -3.19 2.06
CA PHE A 45 -13.95 -2.84 0.78
C PHE A 45 -12.88 -2.57 -0.28
N GLU A 46 -11.85 -1.80 0.06
CA GLU A 46 -10.84 -1.34 -0.90
C GLU A 46 -9.83 -2.41 -1.29
N ARG A 47 -9.64 -3.47 -0.50
CA ARG A 47 -8.68 -4.54 -0.82
C ARG A 47 -8.92 -5.14 -2.22
N GLN A 48 -10.13 -5.05 -2.76
CA GLN A 48 -10.45 -5.58 -4.08
C GLN A 48 -10.05 -4.66 -5.25
N SER A 49 -9.91 -3.35 -4.98
CA SER A 49 -9.71 -2.31 -5.99
C SER A 49 -8.51 -1.40 -5.73
N ALA A 50 -7.67 -1.73 -4.75
CA ALA A 50 -6.50 -0.96 -4.38
C ALA A 50 -5.34 -1.13 -5.38
N VAL A 51 -4.62 -0.04 -5.63
CA VAL A 51 -3.34 -0.02 -6.33
C VAL A 51 -2.27 0.51 -5.37
N ALA A 52 -1.24 -0.29 -5.13
CA ALA A 52 -0.06 0.14 -4.38
C ALA A 52 0.96 0.76 -5.34
N HIS A 53 1.39 2.00 -5.05
CA HIS A 53 2.29 2.76 -5.92
C HIS A 53 3.74 2.85 -5.41
N ASP A 54 4.02 2.35 -4.21
CA ASP A 54 5.31 2.52 -3.54
C ASP A 54 6.10 1.21 -3.38
N THR A 55 5.39 0.10 -3.23
CA THR A 55 5.94 -1.21 -2.89
C THR A 55 5.07 -2.32 -3.48
N PHE A 56 5.71 -3.40 -3.93
CA PHE A 56 5.04 -4.60 -4.43
C PHE A 56 5.33 -5.76 -3.49
N LEU A 57 4.29 -6.33 -2.88
CA LEU A 57 4.43 -7.48 -2.01
C LEU A 57 4.15 -8.75 -2.80
N CYS A 58 5.23 -9.41 -3.24
CA CYS A 58 5.19 -10.73 -3.86
C CYS A 58 4.62 -11.77 -2.90
N LYS A 59 3.63 -12.57 -3.35
CA LYS A 59 3.04 -13.70 -2.61
C LYS A 59 2.49 -13.35 -1.21
N ARG A 60 2.31 -12.08 -0.88
CA ARG A 60 1.62 -11.66 0.34
C ARG A 60 0.27 -11.11 -0.04
N ASP A 61 -0.73 -11.47 0.77
CA ASP A 61 -2.08 -10.96 0.63
C ASP A 61 -2.13 -9.48 1.01
N PHE A 62 -1.87 -8.62 0.03
CA PHE A 62 -2.03 -7.18 0.14
C PHE A 62 -2.89 -6.69 -1.03
N GLY A 63 -4.19 -6.59 -0.77
CA GLY A 63 -5.19 -6.39 -1.82
C GLY A 63 -5.51 -7.70 -2.57
N HIS A 64 -6.24 -7.60 -3.67
CA HIS A 64 -6.63 -8.73 -4.51
C HIS A 64 -5.58 -9.07 -5.56
N ILE A 65 -4.89 -8.05 -6.08
CA ILE A 65 -3.94 -8.19 -7.16
C ILE A 65 -2.76 -7.26 -6.86
N SER A 66 -1.64 -7.86 -6.49
CA SER A 66 -0.34 -7.19 -6.41
C SER A 66 0.39 -7.46 -7.73
N ARG A 67 0.94 -6.43 -8.38
CA ARG A 67 1.74 -6.59 -9.62
C ARG A 67 3.08 -5.88 -9.48
N PRO A 68 4.16 -6.43 -10.05
CA PRO A 68 5.45 -5.74 -10.06
C PRO A 68 5.35 -4.44 -10.86
N PHE A 69 6.12 -3.44 -10.47
CA PHE A 69 6.22 -2.18 -11.20
C PHE A 69 6.90 -2.39 -12.55
N PRO A 70 6.57 -1.57 -13.57
CA PRO A 70 7.23 -1.62 -14.88
C PRO A 70 8.65 -1.04 -14.86
N THR A 71 9.15 -0.60 -13.72
CA THR A 71 10.44 0.09 -13.56
C THR A 71 11.20 -0.45 -12.35
N GLN A 72 12.52 -0.58 -12.47
CA GLN A 72 13.39 -0.95 -11.36
C GLN A 72 13.47 0.20 -10.36
N ARG A 73 13.44 -0.12 -9.06
CA ARG A 73 13.84 0.83 -8.04
C ARG A 73 15.35 1.12 -8.19
N PRO A 74 15.78 2.40 -8.19
CA PRO A 74 17.20 2.73 -8.10
C PRO A 74 17.80 2.01 -6.89
N SER A 75 18.98 1.42 -7.08
CA SER A 75 19.74 0.59 -6.13
C SER A 75 19.24 0.58 -4.67
N ALA A 76 19.10 -0.63 -4.11
CA ALA A 76 18.82 -0.87 -2.69
C ALA A 76 19.75 -0.13 -1.70
N TYR A 77 20.88 0.38 -2.18
CA TYR A 77 21.88 1.12 -1.41
C TYR A 77 21.76 2.64 -1.55
N GLU A 78 20.96 3.13 -2.50
CA GLU A 78 20.79 4.56 -2.77
C GLU A 78 19.62 5.17 -1.99
N THR A 79 18.51 4.44 -1.83
CA THR A 79 17.33 5.00 -1.14
C THR A 79 16.34 3.95 -0.62
N ASN A 80 16.14 3.96 0.69
CA ASN A 80 15.09 3.18 1.38
C ASN A 80 13.78 3.98 1.50
N CYS A 81 13.58 4.98 0.63
CA CYS A 81 12.37 5.79 0.65
C CYS A 81 11.19 5.02 0.07
N VAL A 82 10.35 4.48 0.95
CA VAL A 82 9.00 4.02 0.60
C VAL A 82 7.99 5.07 1.06
N VAL A 83 6.94 5.28 0.26
CA VAL A 83 5.87 6.23 0.62
C VAL A 83 5.13 5.71 1.85
N GLY A 84 5.09 6.48 2.93
CA GLY A 84 4.45 6.06 4.19
C GLY A 84 5.36 5.29 5.16
N CYS A 85 6.68 5.31 4.95
CA CYS A 85 7.62 4.88 5.98
C CYS A 85 7.44 5.71 7.28
N SER A 86 7.58 5.05 8.43
CA SER A 86 7.66 5.69 9.76
C SER A 86 9.10 6.12 10.05
N ARG A 87 9.30 7.40 10.41
CA ARG A 87 10.62 8.00 10.60
C ARG A 87 11.47 7.21 11.62
N PRO A 88 12.81 7.12 11.45
CA PRO A 88 13.60 7.72 10.38
C PRO A 88 13.47 6.96 9.05
N CYS A 89 13.16 7.70 7.99
CA CYS A 89 13.01 7.18 6.63
C CYS A 89 14.09 7.77 5.74
N CYS A 90 14.43 7.08 4.65
CA CYS A 90 15.43 7.56 3.70
C CYS A 90 16.84 7.69 4.30
N GLY A 91 17.27 6.69 5.08
CA GLY A 91 18.66 6.58 5.53
C GLY A 91 19.53 5.80 4.54
N HIS A 92 20.85 6.00 4.63
CA HIS A 92 21.82 5.11 4.01
C HIS A 92 21.96 3.84 4.87
N GLY A 93 21.52 2.69 4.36
CA GLY A 93 21.59 1.43 5.10
C GLY A 93 21.04 0.25 4.29
N ILE A 94 21.45 -0.97 4.65
CA ILE A 94 21.00 -2.20 4.01
C ILE A 94 19.48 -2.32 4.17
N LEU A 95 18.75 -2.38 3.05
CA LEU A 95 17.32 -2.72 3.05
C LEU A 95 17.12 -4.04 3.81
N SER A 96 16.13 -4.09 4.71
CA SER A 96 15.67 -5.33 5.33
C SER A 96 14.77 -6.16 4.40
N PHE A 97 14.71 -5.81 3.11
CA PHE A 97 13.94 -6.56 2.12
C PHE A 97 14.81 -7.68 1.54
N GLU A 98 14.31 -8.90 1.67
CA GLU A 98 14.88 -10.06 0.99
C GLU A 98 14.73 -9.92 -0.53
N GLN A 99 15.57 -10.63 -1.28
CA GLN A 99 15.43 -10.68 -2.73
C GLN A 99 14.07 -11.25 -3.13
N CYS A 100 13.49 -10.71 -4.19
CA CYS A 100 12.23 -11.20 -4.70
C CYS A 100 12.37 -12.58 -5.37
N PRO A 101 11.42 -13.49 -5.10
CA PRO A 101 11.29 -14.75 -5.84
C PRO A 101 11.22 -14.51 -7.35
N ILE A 102 11.83 -15.40 -8.15
CA ILE A 102 11.95 -15.27 -9.61
C ILE A 102 10.58 -15.10 -10.27
N GLU A 103 9.59 -15.86 -9.81
CA GLU A 103 8.20 -15.84 -10.28
C GLU A 103 7.47 -14.51 -10.09
N CYS A 104 7.98 -13.65 -9.22
CA CYS A 104 7.42 -12.34 -8.92
C CYS A 104 8.15 -11.19 -9.59
N ARG A 105 9.31 -11.46 -10.20
CA ARG A 105 10.05 -10.49 -10.97
C ARG A 105 9.28 -10.21 -12.27
N PRO A 106 9.40 -9.00 -12.86
CA PRO A 106 8.85 -8.76 -14.18
C PRO A 106 9.40 -9.80 -15.16
N LYS A 107 8.53 -10.35 -16.02
CA LYS A 107 8.92 -11.41 -16.96
C LYS A 107 10.06 -10.98 -17.89
N ASP A 108 10.06 -9.71 -18.27
CA ASP A 108 11.04 -9.12 -19.16
C ASP A 108 12.30 -8.63 -18.42
N HIS A 109 12.30 -8.67 -17.09
CA HIS A 109 13.40 -8.22 -16.22
C HIS A 109 13.66 -9.17 -15.03
N PRO A 110 14.08 -10.42 -15.28
CA PRO A 110 14.37 -11.40 -14.22
C PRO A 110 15.62 -11.04 -13.38
N GLU A 111 16.45 -10.12 -13.84
CA GLU A 111 17.62 -9.59 -13.15
C GLU A 111 17.28 -8.59 -12.04
N TRP A 112 16.04 -8.10 -11.97
CA TRP A 112 15.59 -7.19 -10.91
C TRP A 112 15.38 -7.97 -9.62
N LEU A 113 16.43 -7.98 -8.79
CA LEU A 113 16.46 -8.79 -7.56
C LEU A 113 15.51 -8.29 -6.46
N TYR A 114 15.01 -7.05 -6.56
CA TYR A 114 14.21 -6.42 -5.51
C TYR A 114 12.85 -5.95 -6.01
N CYS A 115 11.88 -6.06 -5.11
CA CYS A 115 10.58 -5.40 -5.14
C CYS A 115 10.52 -4.40 -3.97
#